data_AF-A0A8W8JQT8-F1
#
_entry.id   AF-A0A8W8JQT8-F1
#
_cell.length_a   1.000
_cell.length_b   1.000
_cell.length_c   1.000
_cell.angle_alpha   90.00
_cell.angle_beta   90.00
_cell.angle_gamma   90.00
#
_symmetry.space_group_name_H-M   'P 1'
#
loop_
_entity.id
_entity.type
_entity.pdbx_description
1 polymer ?
#
loop_
_entity_poly.entity_id
_entity_poly.type
_entity_poly.pdbx_seq_one_letter_code
_entity_poly.pdbx_strand_id
1 'polypeptide(L)' 'MSKIPGVKSAYAGSCPQSDIEIKEGNVDIIYASPETLVGDPEWRASIQNLPVSVLVIDEFHTIATWYV' A
#
# COMPACT_ATOMS: atom_id res chain seq x y z
N MET A 1 8.07 14.59 -9.60
CA MET A 1 7.12 14.43 -8.47
C MET A 1 7.36 15.55 -7.47
N SER A 2 6.34 16.37 -7.21
CA SER A 2 6.36 17.34 -6.13
C SER A 2 6.44 16.58 -4.80
N LYS A 3 7.45 16.87 -3.97
CA LYS A 3 7.56 16.29 -2.62
C LYS A 3 6.80 17.18 -1.65
N ILE A 4 5.84 16.62 -0.92
CA ILE A 4 5.21 17.29 0.21
C ILE A 4 6.22 17.27 1.36
N PRO A 5 6.68 18.42 1.88
CA PRO A 5 7.63 18.45 2.98
C PRO A 5 7.10 17.69 4.21
N GLY A 6 7.91 16.80 4.77
CA GLY A 6 7.58 16.04 5.97
C GLY A 6 6.73 14.79 5.76
N VAL A 7 6.26 14.50 4.54
CA VAL A 7 5.50 13.28 4.23
C VAL A 7 6.45 12.23 3.65
N LYS A 8 6.47 11.05 4.27
CA LYS A 8 7.19 9.86 3.81
C LYS A 8 6.24 8.92 3.08
N SER A 9 6.59 8.56 1.85
CA SER A 9 5.85 7.61 1.06
C SER A 9 6.75 6.48 0.56
N ALA A 10 6.24 5.26 0.56
CA ALA A 10 6.96 4.10 0.05
C ALA A 10 6.04 3.20 -0.80
N TYR A 11 6.64 2.41 -1.69
CA TYR A 11 5.93 1.42 -2.50
C TYR A 11 6.25 0.02 -1.98
N ALA A 12 5.21 -0.75 -1.62
CA ALA A 12 5.37 -2.10 -1.08
C ALA A 12 5.98 -3.06 -2.11
N GLY A 13 7.03 -3.78 -1.71
CA GLY A 13 7.78 -4.69 -2.58
C GLY A 13 8.80 -3.99 -3.48
N SER A 14 9.05 -2.69 -3.29
CA SER A 14 10.06 -1.97 -4.09
C SER A 14 11.49 -2.35 -3.70
N CYS A 15 11.79 -2.47 -2.40
CA CYS A 15 13.06 -2.97 -1.90
C CYS A 15 12.96 -3.41 -0.43
N PRO A 16 13.88 -4.25 0.06
CA PRO A 16 13.80 -4.78 1.43
C PRO A 16 13.76 -3.69 2.51
N GLN A 17 14.49 -2.58 2.30
CA GLN A 17 14.56 -1.49 3.27
C GLN A 17 13.24 -0.73 3.38
N SER A 18 12.60 -0.41 2.24
CA SER A 18 11.29 0.27 2.26
C SER A 18 10.22 -0.62 2.86
N ASP A 19 10.31 -1.93 2.64
CA ASP A 19 9.34 -2.89 3.15
C ASP A 19 9.40 -2.99 4.67
N ILE A 20 10.61 -2.91 5.24
CA ILE A 20 10.80 -2.80 6.69
C ILE A 20 10.17 -1.52 7.21
N GLU A 21 10.46 -0.36 6.59
CA GLU A 21 9.87 0.93 7.02
C GLU A 21 8.34 0.93 6.96
N ILE A 22 7.75 0.30 5.93
CA ILE A 22 6.30 0.13 5.81
C ILE A 22 5.77 -0.74 6.95
N LYS A 23 6.36 -1.92 7.18
CA LYS A 23 5.90 -2.90 8.18
C LYS A 23 6.05 -2.40 9.62
N GLU A 24 7.01 -1.51 9.87
CA GLU A 24 7.20 -0.83 11.15
C GLU A 24 6.27 0.38 11.35
N GLY A 25 5.53 0.80 10.32
CA GLY A 25 4.65 1.97 10.38
C GLY A 25 5.39 3.31 10.33
N ASN A 26 6.59 3.35 9.75
CA ASN A 26 7.45 4.54 9.67
C ASN A 26 7.18 5.41 8.42
N VAL A 27 6.07 5.17 7.73
CA VAL A 27 5.65 5.85 6.50
C VAL A 27 4.24 6.42 6.65
N ASP A 28 3.98 7.56 6.02
CA ASP A 28 2.67 8.22 6.05
C ASP A 28 1.74 7.73 4.93
N ILE A 29 2.32 7.38 3.77
CA ILE A 29 1.59 6.92 2.58
C ILE A 29 2.22 5.63 2.08
N ILE A 30 1.40 4.59 1.94
CA ILE A 30 1.79 3.31 1.35
C ILE A 30 1.14 3.21 -0.02
N TYR A 31 1.97 3.10 -1.06
CA TYR A 31 1.52 2.69 -2.38
C TYR A 31 1.74 1.20 -2.55
N ALA A 32 0.78 0.50 -3.14
CA ALA A 32 0.90 -0.92 -3.40
C ALA A 32 -0.10 -1.36 -4.46
N SER A 33 0.21 -2.44 -5.18
CA SER A 33 -0.73 -3.05 -6.12
C SER A 33 -1.67 -4.02 -5.39
N PRO A 34 -2.83 -4.35 -5.98
CA PRO A 34 -3.75 -5.35 -5.41
C PRO A 34 -3.09 -6.72 -5.20
N GLU A 35 -2.16 -7.13 -6.07
CA GLU A 35 -1.42 -8.39 -5.95
C GLU A 35 -0.56 -8.42 -4.69
N THR A 36 0.05 -7.30 -4.31
CA THR A 36 0.84 -7.19 -3.07
C THR A 36 -0.05 -7.04 -1.84
N LEU A 37 -1.08 -6.18 -1.88
CA LEU A 37 -1.93 -5.91 -0.71
C LEU A 37 -2.85 -7.07 -0.35
N VAL A 38 -3.37 -7.78 -1.35
CA VAL A 38 -4.42 -8.79 -1.20
C VAL A 38 -3.94 -10.18 -1.63
N GLY A 39 -3.14 -10.24 -2.71
CA GLY A 39 -2.66 -11.50 -3.30
C GLY A 39 -1.53 -12.18 -2.52
N ASP A 40 -0.70 -11.42 -1.81
CA ASP A 40 0.37 -11.94 -0.95
C ASP A 40 -0.10 -12.07 0.52
N PRO A 41 -0.19 -13.30 1.06
CA PRO A 41 -0.66 -13.53 2.42
C PRO A 41 0.20 -12.88 3.51
N GLU A 42 1.52 -12.81 3.32
CA GLU A 42 2.45 -12.24 4.32
C GLU A 42 2.30 -10.72 4.38
N TRP A 43 2.21 -10.08 3.21
CA TRP A 43 1.93 -8.66 3.12
C TRP A 43 0.58 -8.29 3.68
N ARG A 44 -0.46 -9.05 3.30
CA ARG A 44 -1.81 -8.85 3.80
C ARG A 44 -1.86 -8.92 5.32
N ALA A 45 -1.21 -9.92 5.92
CA ALA A 45 -1.15 -10.05 7.38
C ALA A 45 -0.37 -8.90 8.03
N SER A 46 0.73 -8.46 7.42
CA SER A 46 1.56 -7.36 7.95
C SER A 46 0.79 -6.04 7.97
N ILE A 47 0.13 -5.69 6.86
CA ILE A 47 -0.57 -4.41 6.70
C ILE A 47 -1.82 -4.31 7.59
N GLN A 48 -2.48 -5.44 7.86
CA GLN A 48 -3.64 -5.48 8.77
C GLN A 48 -3.30 -5.05 10.22
N ASN A 49 -2.02 -5.09 10.61
CA ASN A 49 -1.57 -4.65 11.93
C ASN A 49 -1.19 -3.16 11.98
N LEU A 50 -1.14 -2.47 10.84
CA LEU A 50 -0.77 -1.07 10.77
C LEU A 50 -1.97 -0.17 11.16
N PRO A 51 -1.73 0.96 11.86
CA PRO A 51 -2.77 1.93 12.18
C PRO A 51 -3.12 2.77 10.94
N VAL A 52 -3.89 2.19 10.02
CA VAL A 52 -4.33 2.85 8.77
C VAL A 52 -5.63 3.61 9.00
N SER A 53 -5.65 4.91 8.65
CA SER A 53 -6.84 5.76 8.77
C SER A 53 -7.68 5.82 7.49
N VAL A 54 -7.04 5.66 6.32
CA VAL A 54 -7.68 5.80 5.00
C VAL A 54 -7.10 4.77 4.02
N LEU A 55 -7.99 4.11 3.27
CA LEU A 55 -7.64 3.27 2.12
C LEU A 55 -8.15 3.94 0.85
N VAL A 56 -7.26 4.22 -0.10
CA VAL A 56 -7.60 4.78 -1.42
C VAL A 56 -7.40 3.70 -2.47
N ILE A 57 -8.43 3.45 -3.28
CA ILE A 57 -8.38 2.50 -4.38
C ILE A 57 -8.30 3.31 -5.67
N ASP A 58 -7.14 3.29 -6.30
CA ASP A 58 -6.98 3.83 -7.65
C ASP A 58 -7.61 2.88 -8.68
N GLU A 59 -8.07 3.41 -9.80
CA GLU A 59 -8.73 2.66 -10.88
C GLU A 59 -9.86 1.75 -10.40
N PHE A 60 -10.74 2.27 -9.53
CA PHE A 60 -11.83 1.51 -8.90
C PHE A 60 -12.73 0.76 -9.91
N HIS A 61 -12.85 1.27 -11.14
CA HIS A 61 -13.64 0.63 -12.19
C HIS A 61 -13.13 -0.79 -12.55
N THR A 62 -11.89 -1.14 -12.19
CA THR A 62 -11.28 -2.46 -12.41
C THR A 62 -11.71 -3.54 -11.39
N ILE A 63 -12.46 -3.17 -10.34
CA ILE A 63 -12.85 -4.09 -9.27
C ILE A 63 -13.71 -5.27 -9.75
N ALA A 64 -14.42 -5.12 -10.87
CA ALA A 64 -15.29 -6.15 -11.39
C ALA A 64 -15.42 -6.06 -12.91
N THR A 65 -15.62 -7.22 -13.54
CA THR A 65 -16.17 -7.28 -14.88
C THR A 65 -17.69 -7.11 -14.77
N TRP A 66 -18.16 -5.89 -15.06
CA TRP A 66 -19.59 -5.59 -15.11
C TRP A 66 -20.13 -6.21 -16.40
N TYR A 67 -20.72 -7.41 -16.30
CA TYR A 67 -21.40 -8.01 -17.45
C TYR A 67 -22.49 -7.04 -17.96
N VAL A 68 -22.47 -6.79 -19.27
CA VAL A 68 -23.55 -6.12 -20.01
C VAL A 68 -24.56 -7.17 -20.46
#